data_AF-D6BSH1-F1
#
_entry.id   AF-D6BSH1-F1
#
_cell.length_a   1.000
_cell.length_b   1.000
_cell.length_c   1.000
_cell.angle_alpha   90.00
_cell.angle_beta   90.00
_cell.angle_gamma   90.00
#
_symmetry.space_group_name_H-M   'P 1'
#
loop_
_entity.id
_entity.type
_entity.pdbx_description
1 polymer ?
#
loop_
_entity_poly.entity_id
_entity_poly.type
_entity_poly.pdbx_seq_one_letter_code
_entity_poly.pdbx_strand_id
1 'polypeptide(L)'
;YNVAIKCATITPDEDRVREFKLKQMWKSPNGTIRNILNGTVFREPIICKNVPKLVPGWTKPICIGRHAFGDQYRATDAVIKGAGKLKLVF
;
A
#
# COMPACT_ATOMS: atom_id res chain seq x y z
N TYR A 1 15.14 -0.12 18.85
CA TYR A 1 13.80 -0.40 19.40
C TYR A 1 13.03 -1.23 18.37
N ASN A 2 12.32 -2.30 18.77
CA ASN A 2 11.80 -3.35 17.85
C ASN A 2 10.29 -3.25 17.56
N VAL A 3 9.58 -2.30 18.18
CA VAL A 3 8.12 -2.18 18.10
C VAL A 3 7.76 -0.76 17.70
N ALA A 4 6.80 -0.62 16.78
CA ALA A 4 6.27 0.65 16.33
C ALA A 4 4.73 0.60 16.24
N ILE A 5 4.08 1.71 16.58
CA ILE A 5 2.64 1.92 16.39
C ILE A 5 2.50 3.12 15.45
N LYS A 6 1.73 2.97 14.37
CA LYS A 6 1.68 3.97 13.30
C LYS A 6 0.25 4.42 13.02
N CYS A 7 0.04 5.73 13.00
CA CYS A 7 -1.23 6.33 12.54
C CYS A 7 -1.37 6.24 11.00
N ALA A 8 -2.60 6.35 10.50
CA ALA A 8 -2.85 6.47 9.07
C ALA A 8 -2.18 7.75 8.51
N THR A 9 -1.68 7.67 7.28
CA THR A 9 -0.95 8.77 6.63
C THR A 9 -1.38 8.91 5.18
N ILE A 10 -1.48 10.15 4.72
CA ILE A 10 -1.78 10.48 3.32
C ILE A 10 -0.64 9.99 2.42
N THR A 11 -0.99 9.33 1.32
CA THR A 11 -0.09 9.15 0.18
C THR A 11 -0.58 10.14 -0.88
N PRO A 12 0.19 11.19 -1.20
CA PRO A 12 -0.32 12.28 -2.03
C PRO A 12 -0.48 11.87 -3.49
N ASP A 13 -1.56 12.34 -4.09
CA ASP A 13 -1.82 12.42 -5.54
C ASP A 13 -1.74 13.89 -6.00
N GLU A 14 -2.07 14.20 -7.26
CA GLU A 14 -2.04 15.56 -7.81
C GLU A 14 -2.93 16.53 -7.03
N ASP A 15 -4.09 16.06 -6.55
CA ASP A 15 -5.01 16.88 -5.78
C ASP A 15 -4.45 17.21 -4.40
N ARG A 16 -3.87 16.21 -3.72
CA ARG A 16 -3.23 16.41 -2.41
C ARG A 16 -1.98 17.30 -2.53
N VAL A 17 -1.23 17.23 -3.64
CA VAL A 17 -0.11 18.15 -3.89
C VAL A 17 -0.58 19.58 -3.95
N ARG A 18 -1.70 19.86 -4.63
CA ARG A 18 -2.30 21.19 -4.72
C ARG A 18 -2.88 21.65 -3.39
N GLU A 19 -3.68 20.81 -2.74
CA GLU A 19 -4.32 21.11 -1.45
C GLU A 19 -3.29 21.49 -0.38
N PHE A 20 -2.23 20.70 -0.24
CA PHE A 20 -1.23 20.89 0.81
C PHE A 20 0.00 21.68 0.36
N LYS A 21 0.02 22.20 -0.88
CA LYS A 21 1.15 22.94 -1.46
C LYS A 21 2.48 22.18 -1.33
N LEU A 22 2.45 20.89 -1.64
CA LEU A 22 3.61 20.01 -1.46
C LEU A 22 4.68 20.31 -2.52
N LYS A 23 5.95 20.22 -2.13
CA LYS A 23 7.09 20.40 -3.05
C LYS A 23 7.10 19.37 -4.18
N GLN A 24 6.62 18.16 -3.91
CA GLN A 24 6.51 17.07 -4.87
C GLN A 24 5.49 16.04 -4.39
N MET A 25 5.11 15.13 -5.28
CA MET A 25 4.30 13.96 -4.95
C MET A 25 5.15 12.92 -4.24
N TRP A 26 5.14 12.95 -2.91
CA TRP A 26 5.93 12.03 -2.09
C TRP A 26 5.45 10.58 -2.18
N LYS A 27 6.39 9.63 -2.09
CA LYS A 27 6.06 8.20 -2.01
C LYS A 27 5.30 7.87 -0.71
N SER A 28 4.50 6.81 -0.75
CA SER A 28 3.74 6.34 0.42
C SER A 28 4.65 6.03 1.62
N PRO A 29 4.42 6.64 2.79
CA PRO A 29 5.17 6.31 4.01
C PRO A 29 5.12 4.83 4.36
N ASN A 30 3.97 4.16 4.14
CA ASN A 30 3.83 2.73 4.37
C ASN A 30 4.68 1.91 3.38
N GLY A 31 4.77 2.32 2.12
CA GLY A 31 5.65 1.67 1.13
C GLY A 31 7.12 1.79 1.52
N THR A 32 7.55 3.00 1.88
CA THR A 32 8.92 3.29 2.30
C THR A 32 9.34 2.45 3.52
N ILE A 33 8.53 2.44 4.59
CA ILE A 33 8.85 1.67 5.81
C ILE A 33 8.90 0.16 5.52
N ARG A 34 7.94 -0.38 4.75
CA ARG A 34 7.90 -1.81 4.42
C ARG A 34 9.11 -2.24 3.60
N ASN A 35 9.56 -1.42 2.66
CA ASN A 35 10.75 -1.71 1.87
C ASN A 35 12.02 -1.75 2.74
N ILE A 36 12.10 -0.94 3.80
CA ILE A 36 13.22 -0.94 4.74
C ILE A 36 13.17 -2.16 5.66
N LEU A 37 11.99 -2.49 6.21
CA LEU A 37 11.83 -3.59 7.18
C LEU A 37 11.74 -4.97 6.52
N ASN A 38 11.42 -5.03 5.22
CA ASN A 38 11.28 -6.25 4.43
C ASN A 38 10.40 -7.34 5.09
N GLY A 39 9.22 -6.93 5.55
CA GLY A 39 8.29 -7.79 6.30
C GLY A 39 7.01 -8.15 5.55
N THR A 40 6.26 -9.09 6.12
CA THR A 40 4.90 -9.47 5.70
C THR A 40 3.87 -8.65 6.46
N VAL A 41 2.82 -8.19 5.79
CA VAL A 41 1.69 -7.53 6.44
C VAL A 41 0.60 -8.55 6.70
N PHE A 42 0.15 -8.64 7.94
CA PHE A 42 -1.01 -9.47 8.32
C PHE A 42 -2.23 -8.57 8.57
N ARG A 43 -3.39 -9.01 8.07
CA ARG A 43 -4.68 -8.35 8.32
C ARG A 43 -5.66 -9.37 8.85
N GLU A 44 -6.27 -9.05 9.98
CA GLU A 44 -7.28 -9.87 10.63
C GLU A 44 -8.48 -9.01 11.03
N PRO A 45 -9.72 -9.48 10.84
CA PRO A 45 -10.90 -8.72 11.25
C PRO A 45 -11.11 -8.76 12.76
N ILE A 46 -11.62 -7.65 13.32
CA ILE A 46 -12.21 -7.64 14.67
C ILE A 46 -13.67 -8.09 14.55
N ILE A 47 -14.04 -9.16 15.24
CA ILE A 47 -15.39 -9.74 15.16
C ILE A 47 -16.25 -9.21 16.32
N CYS A 48 -17.31 -8.48 15.99
CA CYS A 48 -18.31 -8.00 16.94
C CYS A 48 -19.58 -8.86 16.84
N LYS A 49 -20.10 -9.33 17.99
CA LYS A 49 -21.28 -10.22 18.02
C LYS A 49 -22.55 -9.58 17.45
N ASN A 50 -22.68 -8.26 17.59
CA ASN A 50 -23.83 -7.47 17.19
C ASN A 50 -23.71 -6.86 15.77
N VAL A 51 -22.60 -7.09 15.06
CA VAL A 51 -22.41 -6.59 13.69
C VAL A 51 -22.54 -7.77 12.72
N PRO A 52 -23.57 -7.79 11.84
CA PRO A 52 -23.72 -8.87 10.88
C PRO A 52 -22.59 -8.87 9.85
N LYS A 53 -22.19 -10.07 9.41
CA LYS A 53 -21.17 -10.26 8.37
C LYS A 53 -21.84 -10.36 7.01
N LEU A 54 -21.15 -9.89 5.97
CA LEU A 54 -21.61 -10.02 4.58
C LEU A 54 -21.71 -11.49 4.14
N VAL A 55 -20.77 -12.34 4.61
CA VAL A 55 -20.80 -13.78 4.38
C VAL A 55 -21.14 -14.48 5.71
N PRO A 56 -22.39 -14.95 5.92
CA PRO A 56 -22.83 -15.48 7.21
C PRO A 56 -22.04 -16.71 7.68
N GLY A 57 -21.56 -17.53 6.74
CA GLY A 57 -20.80 -18.75 7.05
C GLY A 57 -19.39 -18.50 7.60
N TRP A 58 -18.87 -17.28 7.55
CA TRP A 58 -17.57 -16.94 8.13
C TRP A 58 -17.66 -16.79 9.65
N THR A 59 -17.66 -17.92 10.34
CA THR A 59 -17.78 -18.00 11.81
C THR A 59 -16.45 -17.81 12.54
N LYS A 60 -15.33 -17.95 11.84
CA LYS A 60 -13.96 -17.74 12.34
C LYS A 60 -13.27 -16.61 11.56
N PRO A 61 -12.33 -15.86 12.18
CA PRO A 61 -11.56 -14.85 11.47
C PRO A 61 -10.69 -15.50 10.39
N ILE A 62 -10.49 -14.77 9.30
CA ILE A 62 -9.57 -15.13 8.23
C ILE A 62 -8.43 -14.12 8.26
N CYS A 63 -7.21 -14.59 8.50
CA CYS A 63 -6.02 -13.74 8.47
C CYS A 63 -5.38 -13.81 7.09
N ILE A 64 -5.17 -12.63 6.49
CA ILE A 64 -4.52 -12.50 5.18
C ILE A 64 -3.07 -12.07 5.40
N GLY A 65 -2.14 -12.95 5.03
CA GLY A 65 -0.72 -12.63 4.92
C GLY A 65 -0.43 -12.07 3.53
N ARG A 66 0.11 -10.86 3.47
CA ARG A 66 0.49 -10.20 2.23
C ARG A 66 2.01 -10.05 2.14
N HIS A 67 2.59 -10.65 1.11
CA HIS A 67 3.97 -10.36 0.69
C HIS A 67 4.05 -8.88 0.29
N ALA A 68 4.74 -8.07 1.10
CA ALA A 68 4.70 -6.62 1.00
C ALA A 68 6.00 -6.03 0.45
N PHE A 69 6.64 -6.75 -0.47
CA PHE A 69 7.88 -6.39 -1.13
C PHE A 69 7.77 -6.59 -2.64
N GLY A 70 8.29 -5.64 -3.43
CA GLY A 70 8.38 -5.77 -4.88
C GLY A 70 7.12 -5.38 -5.65
N ASP A 71 6.95 -6.01 -6.81
CA ASP A 71 5.85 -5.84 -7.75
C ASP A 71 5.56 -4.37 -8.09
N GLN A 72 4.28 -4.01 -8.23
CA GLN A 72 3.82 -2.65 -8.51
C GLN A 72 4.35 -1.61 -7.52
N TYR A 73 4.75 -2.01 -6.30
CA TYR A 73 5.27 -1.08 -5.28
C TYR A 73 6.75 -0.75 -5.43
N ARG A 74 7.45 -1.46 -6.32
CA ARG A 74 8.84 -1.19 -6.74
C ARG A 74 8.98 -1.07 -8.26
N ALA A 75 7.87 -0.91 -8.97
CA ALA A 75 7.89 -0.67 -10.41
C ALA A 75 8.44 0.73 -10.71
N THR A 76 8.94 0.89 -11.93
CA THR A 76 9.27 2.19 -12.52
C THR A 76 8.27 2.45 -13.64
N ASP A 77 7.50 3.51 -13.50
CA ASP A 77 6.45 3.85 -14.46
C ASP A 77 6.94 4.94 -15.42
N ALA A 78 6.46 4.90 -16.66
CA ALA A 78 6.76 5.91 -17.67
C ALA A 78 5.52 6.22 -18.50
N VAL A 79 5.30 7.50 -18.80
CA VAL A 79 4.25 7.94 -19.73
C VAL A 79 4.88 8.12 -21.12
N ILE A 80 4.44 7.33 -22.09
CA ILE A 80 4.92 7.40 -23.49
C ILE A 80 4.01 8.34 -24.29
N LYS A 81 4.53 9.50 -24.70
CA LYS A 81 3.75 10.59 -25.32
C LYS A 81 3.70 10.57 -26.86
N GLY A 82 4.34 9.59 -27.50
CA GLY A 82 4.41 9.49 -28.96
C GLY A 82 4.82 8.10 -29.43
N ALA A 83 4.83 7.87 -30.74
CA ALA A 83 5.19 6.58 -31.32
C ALA A 83 6.66 6.20 -31.02
N GLY A 84 6.92 4.93 -30.71
CA GLY A 84 8.26 4.45 -30.39
C GLY A 84 8.30 2.94 -30.13
N LYS A 85 9.49 2.42 -29.79
CA LYS A 85 9.69 1.01 -29.40
C LYS A 85 10.16 0.95 -27.94
N LEU A 86 9.36 0.34 -27.06
CA LEU A 86 9.76 0.03 -25.70
C LEU A 86 10.45 -1.35 -25.67
N LYS A 87 11.62 -1.43 -25.05
CA LYS A 87 12.34 -2.68 -24.83
C LYS A 87 12.79 -2.74 -23.38
N LEU A 88 12.70 -3.94 -22.78
CA LEU A 88 13.40 -4.26 -21.54
C LEU A 88 14.77 -4.82 -21.93
N VAL A 89 15.84 -4.29 -21.36
CA VAL A 89 17.22 -4.71 -21.62
C VAL A 89 17.87 -5.02 -20.28
N PHE A 90 18.71 -6.06 -20.22
CA PHE A 90 19.43 -6.51 -19.02
C PHE A 90 20.81 -5.87 -18.93
#